data_AF-A0A1I2LJA8-F1
#
_entry.id   AF-A0A1I2LJA8-F1
#
_cell.length_a   1.000
_cell.length_b   1.000
_cell.length_c   1.000
_cell.angle_alpha   90.00
_cell.angle_beta   90.00
_cell.angle_gamma   90.00
#
_symmetry.space_group_name_H-M   'P 1'
#
loop_
_entity.id
_entity.type
_entity.pdbx_description
1 polymer ?
#
loop_
_entity_poly.entity_id
_entity_poly.type
_entity_poly.pdbx_seq_one_letter_code
_entity_poly.pdbx_strand_id
1 'polypeptide(L)'
;MNRLSKIFFTLSAIILSIPAWAQQRFPKPEFETGYVQPATSQTSPRLLFLEYLDVFVLMAALAVATWFVVKKRSRRGVMWTSVFSLLYFGFYREGCICSIGAIQNITLAIFDPAYVLPLTALLFFLLPLVVSLFYGRTFCAGVCPLGAIQDLVAFRPIELPKWLQKVLGMIPYLYLGLAILYAATRSEFLICRYDPFVGFFRFDADFQMLLLGGLFLLVGIFVARPYCRFFCPYGVLLGWMSTFSKKHMQITPSNCIQCKLCANSCPFGAIEKPVEEEGNRRTNVQRLMTYLFFIPLWIGIGGLAGSALHVPLAKFNKTVYLAEQLVVHPEFKQDPDHLDARAFMQSGKSMDTLVEEAKAIRSQFYWGGWLLGGFMGLVVGLTLVKLASHRNRKDYEPDKTNCLSCGRCMDYCPVKN
;
A
#
# COMPACT_ATOMS: atom_id res chain seq x y z
N MET A 1 -1.38 15.88 -41.56
CA MET A 1 -1.75 14.46 -41.41
C MET A 1 -3.20 14.25 -41.82
N ASN A 2 -3.41 13.66 -42.99
CA ASN A 2 -4.72 13.50 -43.63
C ASN A 2 -5.64 12.57 -42.82
N ARG A 3 -6.97 12.77 -42.91
CA ARG A 3 -7.98 11.92 -42.23
C ARG A 3 -7.79 10.42 -42.50
N LEU A 4 -7.30 10.05 -43.68
CA LEU A 4 -6.94 8.67 -44.02
C LEU A 4 -5.78 8.11 -43.17
N SER A 5 -4.78 8.92 -42.82
CA SER A 5 -3.67 8.47 -41.96
C SER A 5 -4.13 8.25 -40.52
N LYS A 6 -5.11 9.03 -40.04
CA LYS A 6 -5.73 8.81 -38.72
C LYS A 6 -6.56 7.53 -38.69
N ILE A 7 -7.33 7.26 -39.75
CA ILE A 7 -8.14 6.04 -39.88
C ILE A 7 -7.24 4.79 -39.94
N PHE A 8 -6.13 4.86 -40.68
CA PHE A 8 -5.15 3.78 -40.76
C PHE A 8 -4.44 3.53 -39.42
N PHE A 9 -4.09 4.59 -38.69
CA PHE A 9 -3.51 4.48 -37.34
C PHE A 9 -4.50 3.88 -36.33
N THR A 10 -5.78 4.28 -36.40
CA THR A 10 -6.82 3.71 -35.52
C THR A 10 -7.13 2.25 -35.87
N LEU A 11 -7.14 1.88 -37.16
CA LEU A 11 -7.31 0.48 -37.58
C LEU A 11 -6.10 -0.38 -37.20
N SER A 12 -4.89 0.15 -37.31
CA SER A 12 -3.67 -0.56 -36.90
C SER A 12 -3.61 -0.76 -35.37
N ALA A 13 -4.07 0.21 -34.58
CA ALA A 13 -4.20 0.08 -33.13
C ALA A 13 -5.27 -0.97 -32.71
N ILE A 14 -6.35 -1.10 -33.47
CA ILE A 14 -7.39 -2.11 -33.24
C ILE A 14 -6.89 -3.52 -33.61
N ILE A 15 -6.09 -3.66 -34.67
CA ILE A 15 -5.52 -4.95 -35.09
C ILE A 15 -4.43 -5.45 -34.12
N LEU A 16 -3.70 -4.54 -33.47
CA LEU A 16 -2.76 -4.88 -32.38
C LEU A 16 -3.44 -5.29 -31.07
N SER A 17 -4.78 -5.23 -30.99
CA SER A 17 -5.57 -5.60 -29.81
C SER A 17 -6.18 -7.01 -29.90
N ILE A 18 -5.78 -7.83 -30.89
CA ILE A 18 -6.18 -9.23 -30.96
C ILE A 18 -5.59 -9.95 -29.74
N PRO A 19 -6.40 -10.63 -28.91
CA PRO A 19 -5.87 -11.43 -27.82
C PRO A 19 -4.94 -12.47 -28.43
N ALA A 20 -3.68 -12.49 -28.01
CA ALA A 20 -2.82 -13.63 -28.27
C ALA A 20 -3.48 -14.83 -27.61
N TRP A 21 -3.99 -15.76 -28.42
CA TRP A 21 -4.39 -17.06 -27.92
C TRP A 21 -3.13 -17.68 -27.34
N ALA A 22 -3.17 -18.02 -26.05
CA ALA A 22 -2.08 -18.73 -25.40
C ALA A 22 -1.93 -20.10 -26.06
N GLN A 23 -1.12 -20.15 -27.12
CA GLN A 23 -0.80 -21.39 -27.80
C GLN A 23 0.16 -22.14 -26.87
N GLN A 24 -0.22 -23.35 -26.45
CA GLN A 24 0.70 -24.24 -25.73
C GLN A 24 1.90 -24.48 -26.62
N ARG A 25 3.02 -23.81 -26.31
CA ARG A 25 4.25 -23.83 -27.12
C ARG A 25 4.96 -25.18 -27.06
N PHE A 26 4.56 -26.04 -26.13
CA PHE A 26 5.09 -27.38 -25.96
C PHE A 26 3.95 -28.41 -26.06
N PRO A 27 4.13 -29.49 -26.83
CA PRO A 27 3.21 -30.61 -26.80
C PRO A 27 3.18 -31.20 -25.39
N LYS A 28 1.99 -31.61 -24.94
CA LYS A 28 1.82 -32.21 -23.62
C LYS A 28 2.60 -33.53 -23.57
N PRO A 29 3.31 -33.85 -22.48
CA PRO A 29 3.86 -35.19 -22.30
C PRO A 29 2.73 -36.21 -22.31
N GLU A 30 2.81 -37.21 -23.18
CA GLU A 30 1.90 -38.35 -23.18
C GLU A 30 2.40 -39.33 -22.11
N PHE A 31 1.59 -39.54 -21.07
CA PHE A 31 1.89 -40.55 -20.05
C PHE A 31 1.23 -41.86 -20.46
N GLU A 32 1.99 -42.94 -20.58
CA GLU A 32 1.50 -44.27 -20.98
C GLU A 32 0.48 -44.87 -19.98
N THR A 33 0.37 -44.32 -18.77
CA THR A 33 -0.36 -44.90 -17.63
C THR A 33 -1.86 -44.53 -17.58
N GLY A 34 -2.49 -44.14 -18.68
CA GLY A 34 -3.92 -43.77 -18.70
C GLY A 34 -4.27 -42.59 -17.77
N TYR A 35 -3.27 -41.78 -17.42
CA TYR A 35 -3.44 -40.62 -16.55
C TYR A 35 -4.28 -39.56 -17.25
N VAL A 36 -5.53 -39.40 -16.79
CA VAL A 36 -6.40 -38.30 -17.23
C VAL A 36 -5.88 -37.03 -16.58
N GLN A 37 -5.25 -36.17 -17.36
CA GLN A 37 -4.79 -34.88 -16.86
C GLN A 37 -5.99 -34.12 -16.28
N PRO A 38 -5.92 -33.65 -15.03
CA PRO A 38 -6.98 -32.80 -14.49
C PRO A 38 -7.09 -31.58 -15.41
N ALA A 39 -8.31 -31.19 -15.75
CA ALA A 39 -8.54 -29.97 -16.51
C ALA A 39 -7.85 -28.83 -15.75
N THR A 40 -6.77 -28.28 -16.31
CA THR A 40 -6.13 -27.11 -15.72
C THR A 40 -7.16 -26.01 -15.75
N SER A 41 -7.75 -25.68 -14.60
CA SER A 41 -8.61 -24.52 -14.40
C SER A 41 -7.76 -23.27 -14.50
N GLN A 42 -7.25 -22.98 -15.70
CA GLN A 42 -6.81 -21.64 -15.99
C GLN A 42 -8.09 -20.82 -16.08
N THR A 43 -8.38 -20.08 -15.00
CA THR A 43 -9.40 -19.03 -15.03
C THR A 43 -9.13 -18.19 -16.26
N SER A 44 -10.09 -18.15 -17.19
CA SER A 44 -9.95 -17.36 -18.41
C SER A 44 -9.55 -15.93 -18.01
N PRO A 45 -8.57 -15.31 -18.70
CA PRO A 45 -8.28 -13.90 -18.49
C PRO A 45 -9.59 -13.15 -18.61
N ARG A 46 -9.92 -12.34 -17.60
CA ARG A 46 -11.11 -11.48 -17.64
C ARG A 46 -11.05 -10.72 -18.95
N LEU A 47 -12.15 -10.71 -19.72
CA LEU A 47 -12.19 -10.04 -21.03
C LEU A 47 -11.54 -8.67 -20.90
N LEU A 48 -10.58 -8.34 -21.78
CA LEU A 48 -9.79 -7.11 -21.73
C LEU A 48 -10.66 -5.86 -21.49
N PHE A 49 -11.85 -5.85 -22.09
CA PHE A 49 -12.90 -4.84 -21.91
C PHE A 49 -13.29 -4.62 -20.44
N LEU A 50 -13.48 -5.69 -19.66
CA LEU A 50 -13.84 -5.62 -18.25
C LEU A 50 -12.72 -4.99 -17.42
N GLU A 51 -11.45 -5.23 -17.73
CA GLU A 51 -10.36 -4.58 -16.99
C GLU A 51 -10.34 -3.06 -17.20
N TYR A 52 -10.59 -2.61 -18.43
CA TYR A 52 -10.74 -1.17 -18.72
C TYR A 52 -12.00 -0.58 -18.10
N LEU A 53 -13.09 -1.35 -18.06
CA LEU A 53 -14.31 -0.96 -17.36
C LEU A 53 -14.03 -0.74 -15.87
N ASP A 54 -13.25 -1.62 -15.22
CA ASP A 54 -12.90 -1.48 -13.81
C ASP A 54 -12.10 -0.20 -13.54
N VAL A 55 -11.17 0.16 -14.44
CA VAL A 55 -10.44 1.43 -14.38
C VAL A 55 -11.39 2.63 -14.55
N PHE A 56 -12.34 2.54 -15.49
CA PHE A 56 -13.35 3.57 -15.67
C PHE A 56 -14.22 3.75 -14.42
N VAL A 57 -14.66 2.66 -13.81
CA VAL A 57 -15.42 2.69 -12.54
C VAL A 57 -14.57 3.27 -11.41
N LEU A 58 -13.27 2.99 -11.37
CA LEU A 58 -12.36 3.61 -10.39
C LEU A 58 -12.28 5.13 -10.57
N MET A 59 -12.12 5.61 -11.81
CA MET A 59 -12.10 7.04 -12.10
C MET A 59 -13.42 7.72 -11.72
N ALA A 60 -14.55 7.10 -12.05
CA ALA A 60 -15.88 7.60 -11.68
C ALA A 60 -16.06 7.65 -10.16
N ALA A 61 -15.70 6.58 -9.44
CA ALA A 61 -15.78 6.53 -7.99
C ALA A 61 -14.88 7.58 -7.32
N LEU A 62 -13.66 7.79 -7.83
CA LEU A 62 -12.75 8.85 -7.36
C LEU A 62 -13.34 10.24 -7.59
N ALA A 63 -13.95 10.50 -8.75
CA ALA A 63 -14.58 11.79 -9.05
C ALA A 63 -15.78 12.05 -8.13
N VAL A 64 -16.64 11.05 -7.93
CA VAL A 64 -17.82 11.12 -7.06
C VAL A 64 -17.40 11.33 -5.60
N ALA A 65 -16.45 10.54 -5.09
CA ALA A 65 -15.92 10.69 -3.73
C ALA A 65 -15.30 12.08 -3.53
N THR A 66 -14.51 12.55 -4.49
CA THR A 66 -13.89 13.89 -4.45
C THR A 66 -14.95 14.99 -4.45
N TRP A 67 -16.00 14.87 -5.25
CA TRP A 67 -17.11 15.82 -5.27
C TRP A 67 -17.85 15.86 -3.92
N PHE A 68 -18.13 14.71 -3.32
CA PHE A 68 -18.77 14.63 -2.00
C PHE A 68 -17.90 15.18 -0.88
N VAL A 69 -16.58 14.98 -0.93
CA VAL A 69 -15.64 15.45 0.08
C VAL A 69 -15.39 16.96 -0.05
N VAL A 70 -15.05 17.44 -1.24
CA VAL A 70 -14.55 18.81 -1.43
C VAL A 70 -15.68 19.81 -1.67
N LYS A 71 -16.67 19.46 -2.50
CA LYS A 71 -17.73 20.40 -2.93
C LYS A 71 -19.01 20.27 -2.11
N LYS A 72 -19.61 19.08 -2.09
CA LYS A 72 -20.92 18.87 -1.42
C LYS A 72 -20.81 18.72 0.10
N ARG A 73 -19.63 18.32 0.59
CA ARG A 73 -19.31 18.17 2.02
C ARG A 73 -20.32 17.29 2.77
N SER A 74 -20.58 16.10 2.24
CA SER A 74 -21.61 15.19 2.77
C SER A 74 -21.02 13.85 3.19
N ARG A 75 -21.06 13.54 4.49
CA ARG A 75 -20.65 12.23 5.02
C ARG A 75 -21.49 11.10 4.47
N ARG A 76 -22.82 11.29 4.35
CA ARG A 76 -23.73 10.29 3.77
C ARG A 76 -23.32 9.91 2.34
N GLY A 77 -22.95 10.90 1.53
CA GLY A 77 -22.45 10.65 0.17
C GLY A 77 -21.19 9.78 0.16
N VAL A 78 -20.20 10.12 1.00
CA VAL A 78 -18.96 9.34 1.14
C VAL A 78 -19.23 7.92 1.63
N MET A 79 -20.16 7.74 2.57
CA MET A 79 -20.57 6.42 3.07
C MET A 79 -21.17 5.56 1.95
N TRP A 80 -22.10 6.10 1.14
CA TRP A 80 -22.68 5.37 0.03
C TRP A 80 -21.66 5.02 -1.06
N THR A 81 -20.71 5.93 -1.35
CA THR A 81 -19.58 5.59 -2.24
C THR A 81 -18.74 4.45 -1.65
N SER A 82 -18.52 4.44 -0.34
CA SER A 82 -17.79 3.37 0.36
C SER A 82 -18.49 2.02 0.23
N VAL A 83 -19.82 1.98 0.41
CA VAL A 83 -20.63 0.77 0.24
C VAL A 83 -20.55 0.28 -1.21
N PHE A 84 -20.72 1.17 -2.19
CA PHE A 84 -20.57 0.82 -3.60
C PHE A 84 -19.18 0.24 -3.90
N SER A 85 -18.12 0.91 -3.45
CA SER A 85 -16.74 0.45 -3.67
C SER A 85 -16.43 -0.86 -2.96
N LEU A 86 -17.02 -1.11 -1.80
CA LEU A 86 -16.89 -2.40 -1.10
C LEU A 86 -17.55 -3.53 -1.88
N LEU A 87 -18.76 -3.32 -2.38
CA LEU A 87 -19.47 -4.33 -3.19
C LEU A 87 -18.77 -4.57 -4.53
N TYR A 88 -18.34 -3.51 -5.21
CA TYR A 88 -17.74 -3.60 -6.54
C TYR A 88 -16.26 -4.00 -6.52
N PHE A 89 -15.39 -3.26 -5.82
CA PHE A 89 -13.95 -3.54 -5.78
C PHE A 89 -13.57 -4.61 -4.77
N GLY A 90 -14.36 -4.79 -3.70
CA GLY A 90 -14.18 -5.86 -2.74
C GLY A 90 -14.76 -7.17 -3.28
N PHE A 91 -16.07 -7.36 -3.19
CA PHE A 91 -16.70 -8.65 -3.46
C PHE A 91 -16.77 -9.03 -4.95
N TYR A 92 -17.18 -8.11 -5.85
CA TYR A 92 -17.31 -8.44 -7.28
C TYR A 92 -15.97 -8.59 -8.01
N ARG A 93 -14.94 -7.85 -7.58
CA ARG A 93 -13.56 -7.93 -8.08
C ARG A 93 -12.64 -8.80 -7.25
N GLU A 94 -13.16 -9.42 -6.18
CA GLU A 94 -12.37 -10.25 -5.27
C GLU A 94 -11.15 -9.54 -4.64
N GLY A 95 -11.17 -8.19 -4.59
CA GLY A 95 -10.06 -7.38 -4.09
C GLY A 95 -8.88 -7.20 -5.05
N CYS A 96 -8.89 -7.79 -6.25
CA CYS A 96 -7.78 -7.73 -7.21
C CYS A 96 -8.18 -6.99 -8.49
N ILE A 97 -7.34 -6.15 -9.11
CA ILE A 97 -6.04 -5.60 -8.69
C ILE A 97 -6.26 -4.52 -7.61
N CYS A 98 -5.53 -4.60 -6.49
CA CYS A 98 -5.56 -3.58 -5.43
C CYS A 98 -4.45 -2.54 -5.62
N SER A 99 -4.76 -1.27 -5.37
CA SER A 99 -3.77 -0.17 -5.43
C SER A 99 -2.61 -0.35 -4.43
N ILE A 100 -2.83 -1.12 -3.36
CA ILE A 100 -1.82 -1.37 -2.31
C ILE A 100 -0.77 -2.37 -2.81
N GLY A 101 -1.20 -3.53 -3.32
CA GLY A 101 -0.29 -4.53 -3.90
C GLY A 101 0.39 -4.04 -5.17
N ALA A 102 -0.23 -3.11 -5.90
CA ALA A 102 0.36 -2.48 -7.08
C ALA A 102 1.71 -1.77 -6.80
N ILE A 103 2.01 -1.38 -5.54
CA ILE A 103 3.34 -0.87 -5.16
C ILE A 103 4.43 -1.89 -5.53
N GLN A 104 4.22 -3.16 -5.21
CA GLN A 104 5.22 -4.19 -5.44
C GLN A 104 5.29 -4.60 -6.91
N ASN A 105 4.17 -4.60 -7.64
CA ASN A 105 4.17 -4.82 -9.10
C ASN A 105 4.99 -3.74 -9.83
N ILE A 106 4.84 -2.47 -9.42
CA ILE A 106 5.61 -1.37 -9.99
C ILE A 106 7.08 -1.46 -9.59
N THR A 107 7.36 -1.80 -8.33
CA THR A 107 8.73 -2.01 -7.89
C THR A 107 9.39 -3.12 -8.72
N LEU A 108 8.73 -4.27 -8.89
CA LEU A 108 9.25 -5.36 -9.71
C LEU A 108 9.48 -4.91 -11.16
N ALA A 109 8.55 -4.17 -11.76
CA ALA A 109 8.71 -3.63 -13.12
C ALA A 109 9.90 -2.67 -13.28
N ILE A 110 10.31 -1.98 -12.21
CA ILE A 110 11.47 -1.08 -12.22
C ILE A 110 12.78 -1.87 -12.14
N PHE A 111 12.82 -2.94 -11.35
CA PHE A 111 14.04 -3.70 -11.06
C PHE A 111 14.23 -4.93 -11.96
N ASP A 112 13.18 -5.44 -12.59
CA ASP A 112 13.21 -6.58 -13.50
C ASP A 112 12.74 -6.17 -14.92
N PRO A 113 13.67 -5.99 -15.88
CA PRO A 113 13.31 -5.66 -17.27
C PRO A 113 12.46 -6.72 -17.97
N ALA A 114 12.44 -7.96 -17.48
CA ALA A 114 11.64 -9.03 -18.07
C ALA A 114 10.16 -8.99 -17.63
N TYR A 115 9.84 -8.26 -16.57
CA TYR A 115 8.49 -8.15 -16.05
C TYR A 115 7.68 -7.09 -16.82
N VAL A 116 6.62 -7.53 -17.49
CA VAL A 116 5.70 -6.63 -18.21
C VAL A 116 4.57 -6.20 -17.27
N LEU A 117 4.52 -4.91 -16.96
CA LEU A 117 3.46 -4.33 -16.12
C LEU A 117 2.17 -4.09 -16.93
N PRO A 118 1.02 -4.68 -16.53
CA PRO A 118 -0.26 -4.36 -17.17
C PRO A 118 -0.63 -2.88 -16.99
N LEU A 119 -1.11 -2.24 -18.07
CA LEU A 119 -1.54 -0.84 -18.02
C LEU A 119 -2.62 -0.59 -16.97
N THR A 120 -3.53 -1.56 -16.78
CA THR A 120 -4.59 -1.50 -15.78
C THR A 120 -4.01 -1.45 -14.36
N ALA A 121 -3.01 -2.27 -14.03
CA ALA A 121 -2.31 -2.22 -12.75
C ALA A 121 -1.64 -0.86 -12.49
N LEU A 122 -1.00 -0.29 -13.51
CA LEU A 122 -0.40 1.04 -13.43
C LEU A 122 -1.44 2.12 -13.15
N LEU A 123 -2.58 2.09 -13.82
CA LEU A 123 -3.66 3.06 -13.62
C LEU A 123 -4.30 2.93 -12.23
N PHE A 124 -4.50 1.70 -11.73
CA PHE A 124 -4.98 1.46 -10.37
C PHE A 124 -4.05 2.02 -9.28
N PHE A 125 -2.75 2.12 -9.57
CA PHE A 125 -1.77 2.74 -8.68
C PHE A 125 -1.70 4.27 -8.83
N LEU A 126 -1.65 4.78 -10.07
CA LEU A 126 -1.41 6.20 -10.35
C LEU A 126 -2.64 7.07 -10.11
N LEU A 127 -3.84 6.62 -10.49
CA LEU A 127 -5.05 7.44 -10.40
C LEU A 127 -5.33 7.94 -8.98
N PRO A 128 -5.29 7.10 -7.92
CA PRO A 128 -5.51 7.60 -6.57
C PRO A 128 -4.38 8.51 -6.07
N LEU A 129 -3.13 8.31 -6.51
CA LEU A 129 -2.00 9.20 -6.17
C LEU A 129 -2.19 10.60 -6.78
N VAL A 130 -2.56 10.66 -8.06
CA VAL A 130 -2.83 11.93 -8.75
C VAL A 130 -4.00 12.66 -8.10
N VAL A 131 -5.10 11.94 -7.79
CA VAL A 131 -6.22 12.56 -7.07
C VAL A 131 -5.79 13.04 -5.69
N SER A 132 -4.96 12.27 -4.97
CA SER A 132 -4.43 12.68 -3.66
C SER A 132 -3.59 13.95 -3.74
N LEU A 133 -2.79 14.09 -4.79
CA LEU A 133 -1.96 15.27 -5.05
C LEU A 133 -2.80 16.55 -5.19
N PHE A 134 -4.01 16.48 -5.76
CA PHE A 134 -4.82 17.68 -5.99
C PHE A 134 -5.89 17.92 -4.91
N TYR A 135 -6.54 16.85 -4.44
CA TYR A 135 -7.76 16.91 -3.62
C TYR A 135 -7.61 16.27 -2.23
N GLY A 136 -6.41 15.81 -1.87
CA GLY A 136 -6.15 15.06 -0.64
C GLY A 136 -6.65 13.62 -0.73
N ARG A 137 -6.61 12.88 0.40
CA ARG A 137 -6.83 11.42 0.44
C ARG A 137 -8.29 10.95 0.21
N THR A 138 -8.95 11.41 -0.86
CA THR A 138 -10.35 11.07 -1.19
C THR A 138 -10.52 9.60 -1.58
N PHE A 139 -9.48 8.94 -2.10
CA PHE A 139 -9.46 7.49 -2.30
C PHE A 139 -9.70 6.73 -0.99
N CYS A 140 -8.99 7.13 0.07
CA CYS A 140 -9.17 6.56 1.39
C CYS A 140 -10.57 6.90 1.94
N ALA A 141 -11.14 8.06 1.62
CA ALA A 141 -12.43 8.47 2.15
C ALA A 141 -13.54 7.46 1.86
N GLY A 142 -13.66 6.99 0.61
CA GLY A 142 -14.72 6.05 0.25
C GLY A 142 -14.54 5.25 -1.03
N VAL A 143 -13.35 5.19 -1.63
CA VAL A 143 -13.11 4.36 -2.83
C VAL A 143 -12.36 3.08 -2.51
N CYS A 144 -11.48 3.11 -1.50
CA CYS A 144 -10.74 1.93 -1.06
C CYS A 144 -11.66 0.92 -0.35
N PRO A 145 -11.82 -0.33 -0.87
CA PRO A 145 -12.69 -1.33 -0.24
C PRO A 145 -12.20 -1.75 1.15
N LEU A 146 -10.88 -1.85 1.35
CA LEU A 146 -10.29 -2.13 2.66
C LEU A 146 -10.60 -1.02 3.68
N GLY A 147 -10.61 0.23 3.25
CA GLY A 147 -10.99 1.36 4.10
C GLY A 147 -12.49 1.38 4.39
N ALA A 148 -13.31 1.02 3.40
CA ALA A 148 -14.76 0.98 3.51
C ALA A 148 -15.23 -0.06 4.54
N ILE A 149 -14.74 -1.30 4.47
CA ILE A 149 -15.14 -2.36 5.42
C ILE A 149 -14.82 -1.97 6.87
N GLN A 150 -13.65 -1.39 7.11
CA GLN A 150 -13.25 -0.95 8.45
C GLN A 150 -14.04 0.29 8.92
N ASP A 151 -14.48 1.17 8.03
CA ASP A 151 -15.27 2.35 8.40
C ASP A 151 -16.71 1.99 8.75
N LEU A 152 -17.25 0.94 8.13
CA LEU A 152 -18.61 0.43 8.37
C LEU A 152 -18.72 -0.31 9.72
N VAL A 153 -17.67 -1.02 10.13
CA VAL A 153 -17.63 -1.76 11.40
C VAL A 153 -17.36 -0.85 12.62
N ALA A 154 -16.85 0.36 12.41
CA ALA A 154 -16.50 1.28 13.48
C ALA A 154 -17.73 1.81 14.25
N PHE A 155 -18.02 1.19 15.40
CA PHE A 155 -19.15 1.49 16.28
C PHE A 155 -18.63 2.03 17.63
N ARG A 156 -18.56 3.37 17.74
CA ARG A 156 -17.95 4.15 18.85
C ARG A 156 -16.41 4.09 18.92
N PRO A 157 -15.74 4.72 17.96
CA PRO A 157 -14.28 4.77 17.96
C PRO A 157 -13.73 5.60 19.12
N ILE A 158 -12.65 5.09 19.74
CA ILE A 158 -11.90 5.69 20.83
C ILE A 158 -10.67 6.39 20.25
N GLU A 159 -10.37 7.59 20.76
CA GLU A 159 -9.13 8.28 20.42
C GLU A 159 -7.94 7.67 21.19
N LEU A 160 -6.93 7.20 20.46
CA LEU A 160 -5.70 6.69 21.04
C LEU A 160 -4.79 7.82 21.55
N PRO A 161 -3.94 7.59 22.57
CA PRO A 161 -3.02 8.61 23.04
C PRO A 161 -1.98 8.97 21.96
N LYS A 162 -1.63 10.26 21.83
CA LYS A 162 -0.79 10.79 20.73
C LYS A 162 0.56 10.09 20.58
N TRP A 163 1.18 9.65 21.69
CA TRP A 163 2.47 8.95 21.63
C TRP A 163 2.34 7.61 20.91
N LEU A 164 1.31 6.83 21.23
CA LEU A 164 1.03 5.54 20.62
C LEU A 164 0.70 5.70 19.13
N GLN A 165 -0.07 6.73 18.77
CA GLN A 165 -0.37 7.05 17.38
C GLN A 165 0.89 7.33 16.56
N LYS A 166 1.87 8.02 17.14
CA LYS A 166 3.15 8.33 16.47
C LYS A 166 4.03 7.10 16.31
N VAL A 167 4.14 6.28 17.36
CA VAL A 167 4.95 5.04 17.32
C VAL A 167 4.37 4.06 16.31
N LEU A 168 3.08 3.74 16.42
CA LEU A 168 2.40 2.86 15.46
C LEU A 168 2.35 3.48 14.06
N GLY A 169 2.35 4.81 13.95
CA GLY A 169 2.44 5.54 12.69
C GLY A 169 3.76 5.37 11.93
N MET A 170 4.80 4.79 12.56
CA MET A 170 6.05 4.44 11.88
C MET A 170 5.97 3.10 11.14
N ILE A 171 5.08 2.19 11.55
CA ILE A 171 4.92 0.85 10.98
C ILE A 171 4.59 0.89 9.47
N PRO A 172 3.69 1.76 8.96
CA PRO A 172 3.43 1.86 7.52
C PRO A 172 4.67 2.20 6.68
N TYR A 173 5.59 3.01 7.22
CA TYR A 173 6.84 3.38 6.55
C TYR A 173 7.79 2.19 6.48
N LEU A 174 7.95 1.45 7.60
CA LEU A 174 8.75 0.24 7.63
C LEU A 174 8.18 -0.81 6.68
N TYR A 175 6.86 -1.00 6.69
CA TYR A 175 6.20 -1.96 5.83
C TYR A 175 6.30 -1.59 4.34
N LEU A 176 6.18 -0.31 4.00
CA LEU A 176 6.44 0.19 2.63
C LEU A 176 7.88 -0.13 2.20
N GLY A 177 8.87 0.18 3.05
CA GLY A 177 10.27 -0.08 2.76
C GLY A 177 10.58 -1.57 2.59
N LEU A 178 10.04 -2.43 3.46
CA LEU A 178 10.15 -3.89 3.33
C LEU A 178 9.48 -4.41 2.06
N ALA A 179 8.29 -3.92 1.74
CA ALA A 179 7.58 -4.32 0.53
C ALA A 179 8.38 -3.98 -0.75
N ILE A 180 9.04 -2.81 -0.77
CA ILE A 180 9.93 -2.41 -1.87
C ILE A 180 11.18 -3.30 -1.89
N LEU A 181 11.82 -3.55 -0.74
CA LEU A 181 13.02 -4.39 -0.65
C LEU A 181 12.77 -5.82 -1.15
N TYR A 182 11.67 -6.45 -0.73
CA TYR A 182 11.34 -7.82 -1.15
C TYR A 182 10.92 -7.90 -2.62
N ALA A 183 10.23 -6.89 -3.15
CA ALA A 183 9.89 -6.84 -4.56
C ALA A 183 11.13 -6.60 -5.44
N ALA A 184 12.03 -5.71 -5.03
CA ALA A 184 13.27 -5.40 -5.75
C ALA A 184 14.25 -6.59 -5.78
N THR A 185 14.28 -7.40 -4.73
CA THR A 185 15.12 -8.62 -4.64
C THR A 185 14.47 -9.86 -5.26
N ARG A 186 13.28 -9.73 -5.88
CA ARG A 186 12.49 -10.85 -6.44
C ARG A 186 12.23 -11.97 -5.44
N SER A 187 12.04 -11.63 -4.17
CA SER A 187 11.84 -12.59 -3.10
C SER A 187 10.36 -12.98 -2.99
N GLU A 188 9.51 -12.05 -2.57
CA GLU A 188 8.08 -12.31 -2.40
C GLU A 188 7.23 -11.03 -2.38
N PHE A 189 5.98 -11.15 -2.79
CA PHE A 189 4.96 -10.11 -2.66
C PHE A 189 4.33 -10.07 -1.26
N LEU A 190 5.09 -9.54 -0.29
CA LEU A 190 4.69 -9.39 1.11
C LEU A 190 3.27 -8.80 1.31
N ILE A 191 2.84 -7.82 0.51
CA ILE A 191 1.52 -7.20 0.63
C ILE A 191 0.43 -8.18 0.25
N CYS A 192 0.58 -8.87 -0.88
CA CYS A 192 -0.43 -9.81 -1.37
C CYS A 192 -0.50 -11.08 -0.51
N ARG A 193 0.64 -11.53 0.04
CA ARG A 193 0.72 -12.72 0.90
C ARG A 193 0.09 -12.54 2.27
N TYR A 194 0.09 -11.32 2.80
CA TYR A 194 -0.47 -11.01 4.12
C TYR A 194 -1.62 -9.99 4.06
N ASP A 195 -2.31 -9.88 2.92
CA ASP A 195 -3.48 -9.00 2.82
C ASP A 195 -4.62 -9.56 3.70
N PRO A 196 -5.01 -8.85 4.77
CA PRO A 196 -5.96 -9.39 5.73
C PRO A 196 -7.40 -9.44 5.19
N PHE A 197 -7.72 -8.73 4.11
CA PHE A 197 -9.10 -8.57 3.65
C PHE A 197 -9.39 -9.28 2.32
N VAL A 198 -8.37 -9.58 1.50
CA VAL A 198 -8.57 -10.34 0.26
C VAL A 198 -9.23 -11.69 0.53
N GLY A 199 -8.87 -12.37 1.62
CA GLY A 199 -9.51 -13.63 1.97
C GLY A 199 -11.00 -13.53 2.27
N PHE A 200 -11.44 -12.42 2.87
CA PHE A 200 -12.87 -12.15 3.09
C PHE A 200 -13.62 -11.86 1.79
N PHE A 201 -12.97 -11.20 0.82
CA PHE A 201 -13.58 -10.89 -0.46
C PHE A 201 -13.72 -12.11 -1.38
N ARG A 202 -12.80 -13.09 -1.25
CA ARG A 202 -12.77 -14.29 -2.08
C ARG A 202 -13.53 -15.48 -1.50
N PHE A 203 -13.86 -15.43 -0.21
CA PHE A 203 -14.40 -16.57 0.55
C PHE A 203 -13.53 -17.85 0.45
N ASP A 204 -12.26 -17.69 0.06
CA ASP A 204 -11.29 -18.76 -0.15
C ASP A 204 -9.92 -18.24 0.30
N ALA A 205 -9.60 -18.47 1.57
CA ALA A 205 -8.32 -18.06 2.13
C ALA A 205 -7.87 -18.98 3.26
N ASP A 206 -6.55 -18.98 3.43
CA ASP A 206 -5.89 -19.63 4.55
C ASP A 206 -6.44 -19.09 5.88
N PHE A 207 -6.58 -19.98 6.87
CA PHE A 207 -7.08 -19.67 8.20
C PHE A 207 -6.32 -18.48 8.82
N GLN A 208 -5.01 -18.37 8.58
CA GLN A 208 -4.20 -17.28 9.10
C GLN A 208 -4.62 -15.90 8.55
N MET A 209 -4.97 -15.80 7.27
CA MET A 209 -5.42 -14.55 6.64
C MET A 209 -6.78 -14.13 7.20
N LEU A 210 -7.70 -15.08 7.33
CA LEU A 210 -9.03 -14.84 7.90
C LEU A 210 -8.96 -14.41 9.37
N LEU A 211 -8.11 -15.06 10.16
CA LEU A 211 -7.87 -14.70 11.55
C LEU A 211 -7.32 -13.26 11.65
N LEU A 212 -6.35 -12.90 10.82
CA LEU A 212 -5.72 -11.58 10.84
C LEU A 212 -6.73 -10.48 10.46
N GLY A 213 -7.51 -10.65 9.39
CA GLY A 213 -8.53 -9.67 9.02
C GLY A 213 -9.70 -9.62 9.99
N GLY A 214 -10.11 -10.76 10.55
CA GLY A 214 -11.08 -10.82 11.64
C GLY A 214 -10.62 -10.00 12.84
N LEU A 215 -9.36 -10.15 13.26
CA LEU A 215 -8.77 -9.36 14.33
C LEU A 215 -8.76 -7.86 13.99
N PHE A 216 -8.39 -7.48 12.77
CA PHE A 216 -8.46 -6.07 12.35
C PHE A 216 -9.87 -5.51 12.36
N LEU A 217 -10.90 -6.28 12.00
CA LEU A 217 -12.29 -5.84 12.08
C LEU A 217 -12.76 -5.72 13.52
N LEU A 218 -12.41 -6.67 14.39
CA LEU A 218 -12.72 -6.62 15.83
C LEU A 218 -12.10 -5.40 16.49
N VAL A 219 -10.80 -5.17 16.27
CA VAL A 219 -10.12 -3.95 16.73
C VAL A 219 -10.73 -2.71 16.06
N GLY A 220 -11.16 -2.84 14.81
CA GLY A 220 -11.82 -1.81 14.00
C GLY A 220 -13.11 -1.25 14.59
N ILE A 221 -13.79 -2.00 15.46
CA ILE A 221 -14.98 -1.55 16.20
C ILE A 221 -14.61 -0.35 17.10
N PHE A 222 -13.50 -0.47 17.84
CA PHE A 222 -13.05 0.53 18.82
C PHE A 222 -12.00 1.49 18.29
N VAL A 223 -11.15 1.05 17.36
CA VAL A 223 -10.12 1.89 16.74
C VAL A 223 -10.52 2.08 15.29
N ALA A 224 -10.94 3.27 14.89
CA ALA A 224 -11.36 3.47 13.50
C ALA A 224 -10.21 3.20 12.51
N ARG A 225 -10.44 2.28 11.57
CA ARG A 225 -9.55 1.94 10.45
C ARG A 225 -8.10 1.60 10.86
N PRO A 226 -7.88 0.56 11.70
CA PRO A 226 -6.56 0.25 12.26
C PRO A 226 -5.55 -0.13 11.17
N TYR A 227 -5.95 -0.89 10.15
CA TYR A 227 -5.06 -1.27 9.05
C TYR A 227 -4.67 -0.05 8.20
N CYS A 228 -5.63 0.79 7.81
CA CYS A 228 -5.33 1.98 6.99
C CYS A 228 -4.41 2.97 7.71
N ARG A 229 -4.41 2.97 9.03
CA ARG A 229 -3.64 3.89 9.87
C ARG A 229 -2.25 3.37 10.21
N PHE A 230 -2.13 2.09 10.54
CA PHE A 230 -0.93 1.52 11.13
C PHE A 230 -0.23 0.48 10.26
N PHE A 231 -0.87 -0.02 9.20
CA PHE A 231 -0.29 -1.06 8.35
C PHE A 231 -0.30 -0.73 6.86
N CYS A 232 -1.17 0.15 6.37
CA CYS A 232 -1.31 0.40 4.93
C CYS A 232 -0.10 1.18 4.35
N PRO A 233 0.75 0.55 3.51
CA PRO A 233 1.93 1.20 2.94
C PRO A 233 1.54 2.21 1.86
N TYR A 234 0.45 1.97 1.14
CA TYR A 234 -0.11 2.92 0.17
C TYR A 234 -0.63 4.20 0.83
N GLY A 235 -1.05 4.11 2.09
CA GLY A 235 -1.44 5.26 2.90
C GLY A 235 -0.30 6.27 3.10
N VAL A 236 0.96 5.80 3.13
CA VAL A 236 2.14 6.67 3.22
C VAL A 236 2.29 7.50 1.95
N LEU A 237 2.26 6.85 0.78
CA LEU A 237 2.38 7.51 -0.52
C LEU A 237 1.26 8.52 -0.74
N LEU A 238 0.01 8.13 -0.47
CA LEU A 238 -1.13 9.04 -0.54
C LEU A 238 -0.99 10.22 0.42
N GLY A 239 -0.38 10.03 1.58
CA GLY A 239 -0.05 11.09 2.55
C GLY A 239 0.92 12.12 2.07
N TRP A 240 2.02 11.65 1.49
CA TRP A 240 3.02 12.52 0.90
C TRP A 240 2.38 13.36 -0.22
N MET A 241 1.61 12.73 -1.11
CA MET A 241 0.89 13.45 -2.17
C MET A 241 -0.12 14.45 -1.61
N SER A 242 -0.92 14.04 -0.61
CA SER A 242 -1.93 14.88 0.03
C SER A 242 -1.35 16.12 0.72
N THR A 243 -0.09 16.07 1.17
CA THR A 243 0.58 17.21 1.79
C THR A 243 0.72 18.39 0.81
N PHE A 244 0.90 18.10 -0.48
CA PHE A 244 0.98 19.10 -1.55
C PHE A 244 -0.38 19.51 -2.13
N SER A 245 -1.48 18.95 -1.61
CA SER A 245 -2.81 19.25 -2.12
C SER A 245 -3.24 20.70 -1.88
N LYS A 246 -3.72 21.32 -2.96
CA LYS A 246 -4.27 22.68 -2.96
C LYS A 246 -5.72 22.69 -2.49
N LYS A 247 -6.53 21.73 -2.92
CA LYS A 247 -7.98 21.64 -2.63
C LYS A 247 -8.30 20.48 -1.69
N HIS A 248 -7.70 20.51 -0.51
CA HIS A 248 -7.96 19.51 0.53
C HIS A 248 -9.36 19.68 1.14
N MET A 249 -9.87 18.62 1.78
CA MET A 249 -11.06 18.69 2.63
C MET A 249 -10.94 19.82 3.67
N GLN A 250 -11.99 20.65 3.80
CA GLN A 250 -12.13 21.70 4.80
C GLN A 250 -13.23 21.37 5.81
N ILE A 251 -13.02 21.75 7.07
CA ILE A 251 -13.96 21.47 8.17
C ILE A 251 -15.12 22.47 8.18
N THR A 252 -14.85 23.77 8.06
CA THR A 252 -15.87 24.83 8.07
C THR A 252 -16.10 25.33 6.64
N PRO A 253 -17.35 25.67 6.26
CA PRO A 253 -17.62 26.19 4.92
C PRO A 253 -17.23 27.67 4.77
N SER A 254 -17.24 28.40 5.89
CA SER A 254 -16.79 29.77 6.03
C SER A 254 -15.78 29.86 7.19
N ASN A 255 -15.82 30.94 7.98
CA ASN A 255 -14.85 31.20 9.04
C ASN A 255 -15.05 30.25 10.25
N CYS A 256 -13.94 29.83 10.86
CA CYS A 256 -13.98 29.02 12.05
C CYS A 256 -14.38 29.85 13.28
N ILE A 257 -15.36 29.38 14.05
CA ILE A 257 -15.76 29.98 15.33
C ILE A 257 -15.08 29.30 16.54
N GLN A 258 -14.05 28.48 16.30
CA GLN A 258 -13.25 27.79 17.33
C GLN A 258 -14.06 26.97 18.37
N CYS A 259 -15.22 26.43 18.00
CA CYS A 259 -16.11 25.67 18.89
C CYS A 259 -15.59 24.29 19.36
N LYS A 260 -14.45 23.82 18.84
CA LYS A 260 -13.77 22.54 19.18
C LYS A 260 -14.53 21.24 18.89
N LEU A 261 -15.79 21.31 18.42
CA LEU A 261 -16.63 20.14 18.11
C LEU A 261 -15.98 19.21 17.07
N CYS A 262 -15.34 19.78 16.06
CA CYS A 262 -14.66 19.00 15.03
C CYS A 262 -13.55 18.12 15.64
N ALA A 263 -12.74 18.66 16.56
CA ALA A 263 -11.63 17.96 17.20
C ALA A 263 -12.11 16.72 17.96
N ASN A 264 -13.18 16.85 18.75
CA ASN A 264 -13.75 15.76 19.54
C ASN A 264 -14.50 14.71 18.69
N SER A 265 -14.94 15.10 17.48
CA SER A 265 -15.64 14.20 16.57
C SER A 265 -14.70 13.34 15.71
N CYS A 266 -13.40 13.64 15.70
CA CYS A 266 -12.45 13.00 14.78
C CYS A 266 -11.88 11.72 15.38
N PRO A 267 -12.30 10.53 14.91
CA PRO A 267 -11.82 9.27 15.50
C PRO A 267 -10.33 9.00 15.23
N PHE A 268 -9.74 9.75 14.30
CA PHE A 268 -8.34 9.60 13.89
C PHE A 268 -7.40 10.53 14.65
N GLY A 269 -7.91 11.54 15.37
CA GLY A 269 -7.09 12.58 15.98
C GLY A 269 -6.30 13.42 14.95
N ALA A 270 -6.82 13.54 13.73
CA ALA A 270 -6.14 14.19 12.59
C ALA A 270 -6.50 15.68 12.44
N ILE A 271 -7.00 16.33 13.50
CA ILE A 271 -7.32 17.76 13.51
C ILE A 271 -6.25 18.49 14.30
N GLU A 272 -5.57 19.43 13.65
CA GLU A 272 -4.59 20.30 14.26
C GLU A 272 -5.30 21.41 15.03
N LYS A 273 -4.84 21.65 16.26
CA LYS A 273 -5.38 22.68 17.14
C LYS A 273 -4.72 24.03 16.81
N PRO A 274 -5.42 25.15 17.07
CA PRO A 274 -4.79 26.47 17.01
C PRO A 274 -3.63 26.54 18.00
N VAL A 275 -2.52 27.13 17.57
CA VAL A 275 -1.29 27.30 18.34
C VAL A 275 -0.78 28.70 18.06
N GLU A 276 -0.66 29.49 19.13
CA GLU A 276 0.01 30.80 19.08
C GLU A 276 1.52 30.59 19.03
N GLU A 277 2.24 31.46 18.32
CA GLU A 277 3.70 31.37 18.24
C GLU A 277 4.32 31.77 19.60
N GLU A 278 4.80 30.77 20.34
CA GLU A 278 5.55 30.98 21.57
C GLU A 278 7.06 31.06 21.28
N GLY A 279 7.71 32.14 21.76
CA GLY A 279 9.18 32.29 21.78
C GLY A 279 9.79 33.17 20.69
N ASN A 280 11.11 33.41 20.79
CA ASN A 280 11.85 34.23 19.83
C ASN A 280 12.14 33.44 18.54
N ARG A 281 11.85 34.05 17.38
CA ARG A 281 12.09 33.48 16.04
C ARG A 281 13.51 32.92 15.89
N ARG A 282 14.53 33.61 16.44
CA ARG A 282 15.94 33.18 16.35
C ARG A 282 16.18 31.83 17.06
N THR A 283 15.63 31.66 18.26
CA THR A 283 15.75 30.43 19.05
C THR A 283 15.02 29.27 18.37
N ASN A 284 13.84 29.53 17.79
CA ASN A 284 13.07 28.52 17.06
C ASN A 284 13.79 28.06 15.77
N VAL A 285 14.42 28.98 15.03
CA VAL A 285 15.25 28.65 13.86
C VAL A 285 16.51 27.88 14.27
N GLN A 286 17.18 28.26 15.35
CA GLN A 286 18.34 27.53 15.87
C GLN A 286 17.99 26.09 16.24
N ARG A 287 16.90 25.88 16.99
CA ARG A 287 16.39 24.54 17.31
C ARG A 287 16.12 23.72 16.05
N LEU A 288 15.44 24.31 15.07
CA LEU A 288 15.15 23.64 13.80
C LEU A 288 16.44 23.24 13.07
N MET A 289 17.44 24.13 12.99
CA MET A 289 18.74 23.85 12.39
C MET A 289 19.49 22.73 13.11
N THR A 290 19.44 22.69 14.45
CA THR A 290 20.02 21.61 15.23
C THR A 290 19.40 20.26 14.86
N TYR A 291 18.06 20.15 14.79
CA TYR A 291 17.41 18.89 14.40
C TYR A 291 17.72 18.51 12.94
N LEU A 292 17.80 19.47 12.03
CA LEU A 292 18.21 19.23 10.64
C LEU A 292 19.64 18.69 10.55
N PHE A 293 20.56 19.24 11.35
CA PHE A 293 21.95 18.78 11.42
C PHE A 293 22.08 17.32 11.90
N PHE A 294 21.18 16.85 12.77
CA PHE A 294 21.18 15.46 13.23
C PHE A 294 20.49 14.47 12.28
N ILE A 295 19.88 14.90 11.17
CA ILE A 295 19.26 13.98 10.20
C ILE A 295 20.28 12.96 9.63
N PRO A 296 21.46 13.37 9.12
CA PRO A 296 22.45 12.42 8.62
C PRO A 296 22.91 11.41 9.67
N LEU A 297 22.98 11.82 10.96
CA LEU A 297 23.29 10.91 12.06
C LEU A 297 22.22 9.82 12.19
N TRP A 298 20.93 10.19 12.19
CA TRP A 298 19.84 9.22 12.23
C TRP A 298 19.81 8.30 11.01
N ILE A 299 20.12 8.82 9.81
CA ILE A 299 20.25 8.01 8.60
C ILE A 299 21.40 6.99 8.75
N GLY A 300 22.56 7.41 9.26
CA GLY A 300 23.71 6.53 9.48
C GLY A 300 23.42 5.43 10.50
N ILE A 301 22.83 5.79 11.66
CA ILE A 301 22.40 4.83 12.68
C ILE A 301 21.38 3.84 12.10
N GLY A 302 20.38 4.35 11.37
CA GLY A 302 19.37 3.53 10.73
C GLY A 302 19.98 2.55 9.72
N GLY A 303 20.89 3.03 8.86
CA GLY A 303 21.56 2.21 7.84
C GLY A 303 22.43 1.10 8.45
N LEU A 304 23.19 1.40 9.51
CA LEU A 304 23.94 0.40 10.25
C LEU A 304 23.02 -0.65 10.88
N ALA A 305 21.94 -0.23 11.54
CA ALA A 305 20.97 -1.16 12.11
C ALA A 305 20.30 -2.04 11.03
N GLY A 306 19.91 -1.45 9.90
CA GLY A 306 19.30 -2.17 8.79
C GLY A 306 20.25 -3.16 8.11
N SER A 307 21.52 -2.79 7.93
CA SER A 307 22.55 -3.68 7.39
C SER A 307 22.90 -4.83 8.34
N ALA A 308 22.83 -4.63 9.65
CA ALA A 308 23.00 -5.73 10.62
C ALA A 308 21.89 -6.79 10.50
N LEU A 309 20.69 -6.40 10.07
CA LEU A 309 19.52 -7.28 9.93
C LEU A 309 19.43 -8.00 8.57
N HIS A 310 20.43 -7.87 7.69
CA HIS A 310 20.36 -8.45 6.35
C HIS A 310 20.22 -9.99 6.32
N VAL A 311 20.84 -10.70 7.28
CA VAL A 311 20.78 -12.17 7.35
C VAL A 311 19.35 -12.68 7.60
N PRO A 312 18.66 -12.28 8.68
CA PRO A 312 17.28 -12.73 8.91
C PRO A 312 16.31 -12.26 7.82
N LEU A 313 16.52 -11.07 7.23
CA LEU A 313 15.68 -10.58 6.13
C LEU A 313 15.85 -11.42 4.85
N ALA A 314 17.07 -11.86 4.54
CA ALA A 314 17.33 -12.68 3.36
C ALA A 314 16.68 -14.07 3.44
N LYS A 315 16.37 -14.59 4.64
CA LYS A 315 15.73 -15.91 4.82
C LYS A 315 14.31 -15.99 4.26
N PHE A 316 13.65 -14.86 4.03
CA PHE A 316 12.36 -14.85 3.33
C PHE A 316 12.47 -15.22 1.85
N ASN A 317 13.68 -15.16 1.28
CA ASN A 317 13.91 -15.64 -0.08
C ASN A 317 14.03 -17.18 -0.08
N LYS A 318 13.20 -17.86 -0.89
CA LYS A 318 13.16 -19.33 -0.96
C LYS A 318 14.52 -19.95 -1.27
N THR A 319 15.32 -19.33 -2.15
CA THR A 319 16.65 -19.83 -2.52
C THR A 319 17.62 -19.76 -1.34
N VAL A 320 17.58 -18.65 -0.58
CA VAL A 320 18.43 -18.48 0.60
C VAL A 320 18.01 -19.44 1.72
N TYR A 321 16.71 -19.56 1.95
CA TYR A 321 16.16 -20.48 2.94
C TYR A 321 16.53 -21.94 2.64
N LEU A 322 16.33 -22.38 1.40
CA LEU A 322 16.68 -23.73 0.97
C LEU A 322 18.19 -24.00 1.06
N ALA A 323 19.02 -23.05 0.64
CA ALA A 323 20.47 -23.17 0.75
C ALA A 323 20.92 -23.34 2.22
N GLU A 324 20.35 -22.55 3.14
CA GLU A 324 20.66 -22.64 4.56
C GLU A 324 20.18 -23.98 5.15
N GLN A 325 18.96 -24.42 4.83
CA GLN A 325 18.44 -25.71 5.28
C GLN A 325 19.30 -26.88 4.82
N LEU A 326 19.71 -26.93 3.54
CA LEU A 326 20.51 -28.04 3.00
C LEU A 326 21.97 -28.05 3.50
N VAL A 327 22.48 -26.92 3.96
CA VAL A 327 23.81 -26.82 4.59
C VAL A 327 23.77 -27.24 6.05
N VAL A 328 22.74 -26.83 6.81
CA VAL A 328 22.59 -27.17 8.22
C VAL A 328 22.12 -28.61 8.42
N HIS A 329 21.25 -29.10 7.53
CA HIS A 329 20.63 -30.42 7.59
C HIS A 329 20.86 -31.18 6.27
N PRO A 330 22.05 -31.77 6.06
CA PRO A 330 22.37 -32.53 4.85
C PRO A 330 21.42 -33.72 4.61
N GLU A 331 20.80 -34.24 5.67
CA GLU A 331 19.81 -35.32 5.64
C GLU A 331 18.61 -35.01 4.74
N PHE A 332 18.19 -33.75 4.61
CA PHE A 332 17.06 -33.34 3.77
C PHE A 332 17.29 -33.60 2.27
N LYS A 333 18.53 -33.85 1.84
CA LYS A 333 18.82 -34.27 0.46
C LYS A 333 18.25 -35.65 0.12
N GLN A 334 18.10 -36.50 1.14
CA GLN A 334 17.65 -37.88 0.99
C GLN A 334 16.22 -38.09 1.52
N ASP A 335 15.67 -37.10 2.22
CA ASP A 335 14.30 -37.13 2.73
C ASP A 335 13.30 -37.03 1.57
N PRO A 336 12.48 -38.07 1.32
CA PRO A 336 11.46 -37.99 0.30
C PRO A 336 10.43 -36.91 0.65
N ASP A 337 10.08 -36.66 1.90
CA ASP A 337 8.95 -35.80 2.24
C ASP A 337 9.24 -34.29 2.05
N HIS A 338 10.52 -33.91 1.91
CA HIS A 338 10.93 -32.52 1.71
C HIS A 338 10.85 -32.08 0.23
N LEU A 339 9.67 -31.59 -0.19
CA LEU A 339 9.38 -31.21 -1.58
C LEU A 339 10.39 -30.26 -2.22
N ASP A 340 10.82 -29.21 -1.51
CA ASP A 340 11.75 -28.20 -2.07
C ASP A 340 13.16 -28.77 -2.28
N ALA A 341 13.60 -29.68 -1.40
CA ALA A 341 14.89 -30.36 -1.53
C ALA A 341 14.85 -31.36 -2.69
N ARG A 342 13.77 -32.13 -2.78
CA ARG A 342 13.51 -33.05 -3.90
C ARG A 342 13.49 -32.33 -5.25
N ALA A 343 12.77 -31.21 -5.33
CA ALA A 343 12.69 -30.40 -6.54
C ALA A 343 14.07 -29.84 -6.94
N PHE A 344 14.87 -29.40 -5.97
CA PHE A 344 16.24 -28.95 -6.22
C PHE A 344 17.15 -30.07 -6.71
N MET A 345 17.12 -31.25 -6.08
CA MET A 345 17.91 -32.40 -6.52
C MET A 345 17.53 -32.86 -7.94
N GLN A 346 16.24 -32.81 -8.28
CA GLN A 346 15.74 -33.11 -9.63
C GLN A 346 16.15 -32.06 -10.68
N SER A 347 16.41 -30.81 -10.27
CA SER A 347 16.86 -29.75 -11.18
C SER A 347 18.27 -29.97 -11.71
N GLY A 348 19.05 -30.87 -11.10
CA GLY A 348 20.44 -31.18 -11.49
C GLY A 348 21.45 -30.07 -11.18
N LYS A 349 21.05 -28.99 -10.50
CA LYS A 349 21.95 -27.93 -10.05
C LYS A 349 22.88 -28.44 -8.95
N SER A 350 24.14 -27.98 -8.96
CA SER A 350 25.10 -28.32 -7.90
C SER A 350 24.85 -27.49 -6.64
N MET A 351 25.18 -28.04 -5.47
CA MET A 351 25.05 -27.28 -4.21
C MET A 351 25.89 -26.00 -4.20
N ASP A 352 27.08 -26.01 -4.82
CA ASP A 352 27.94 -24.83 -4.90
C ASP A 352 27.26 -23.68 -5.64
N THR A 353 26.54 -23.99 -6.74
CA THR A 353 25.77 -22.97 -7.47
C THR A 353 24.63 -22.42 -6.62
N LEU A 354 23.95 -23.25 -5.81
CA LEU A 354 22.88 -22.80 -4.92
C LEU A 354 23.41 -21.87 -3.82
N VAL A 355 24.57 -22.20 -3.24
CA VAL A 355 25.21 -21.40 -2.19
C VAL A 355 25.70 -20.06 -2.75
N GLU A 356 26.27 -20.04 -3.97
CA GLU A 356 26.67 -18.80 -4.62
C GLU A 356 25.46 -17.91 -4.99
N GLU A 357 24.37 -18.50 -5.51
CA GLU A 357 23.11 -17.79 -5.75
C GLU A 357 22.57 -17.19 -4.43
N ALA A 358 22.55 -17.96 -3.35
CA ALA A 358 22.10 -17.50 -2.03
C ALA A 358 23.00 -16.39 -1.46
N LYS A 359 24.32 -16.46 -1.65
CA LYS A 359 25.27 -15.44 -1.22
C LYS A 359 25.10 -14.13 -2.00
N ALA A 360 24.86 -14.21 -3.30
CA ALA A 360 24.54 -13.05 -4.13
C ALA A 360 23.27 -12.33 -3.64
N ILE A 361 22.22 -13.10 -3.34
CA ILE A 361 20.97 -12.56 -2.78
C ILE A 361 21.22 -11.94 -1.39
N ARG A 362 21.97 -12.60 -0.50
CA ARG A 362 22.33 -12.04 0.82
C ARG A 362 23.08 -10.70 0.70
N SER A 363 23.95 -10.56 -0.30
CA SER A 363 24.66 -9.31 -0.59
C SER A 363 23.70 -8.20 -1.04
N GLN A 364 22.69 -8.53 -1.85
CA GLN A 364 21.63 -7.57 -2.21
C GLN A 364 20.84 -7.12 -0.97
N PHE A 365 20.52 -8.04 -0.06
CA PHE A 365 19.86 -7.71 1.21
C PHE A 365 20.75 -6.87 2.14
N TYR A 366 22.08 -6.96 2.05
CA TYR A 366 22.99 -6.09 2.82
C TYR A 366 22.86 -4.63 2.40
N TRP A 367 22.97 -4.35 1.09
CA TRP A 367 22.79 -2.99 0.55
C TRP A 367 21.33 -2.52 0.66
N GLY A 368 20.38 -3.41 0.43
CA GLY A 368 18.96 -3.14 0.66
C GLY A 368 18.64 -2.81 2.11
N GLY A 369 19.31 -3.47 3.06
CA GLY A 369 19.23 -3.18 4.50
C GLY A 369 19.77 -1.80 4.85
N TRP A 370 20.89 -1.38 4.25
CA TRP A 370 21.41 -0.01 4.35
C TRP A 370 20.39 1.03 3.88
N LEU A 371 19.77 0.81 2.71
CA LEU A 371 18.77 1.71 2.14
C LEU A 371 17.50 1.78 2.98
N LEU A 372 16.96 0.63 3.38
CA LEU A 372 15.77 0.53 4.24
C LEU A 372 16.01 1.20 5.59
N GLY A 373 17.14 0.88 6.22
CA GLY A 373 17.55 1.45 7.49
C GLY A 373 17.76 2.96 7.41
N GLY A 374 18.46 3.44 6.38
CA GLY A 374 18.65 4.86 6.12
C GLY A 374 17.33 5.60 5.87
N PHE A 375 16.40 4.99 5.13
CA PHE A 375 15.04 5.51 4.94
C PHE A 375 14.29 5.63 6.26
N MET A 376 14.33 4.61 7.12
CA MET A 376 13.70 4.69 8.45
C MET A 376 14.36 5.76 9.33
N GLY A 377 15.69 5.88 9.29
CA GLY A 377 16.43 6.95 9.96
C GLY A 377 16.01 8.35 9.50
N LEU A 378 15.79 8.53 8.19
CA LEU A 378 15.25 9.77 7.63
C LEU A 378 13.83 10.04 8.12
N VAL A 379 12.96 9.03 8.15
CA VAL A 379 11.57 9.18 8.65
C VAL A 379 11.57 9.61 10.13
N VAL A 380 12.43 9.03 10.96
CA VAL A 380 12.60 9.42 12.37
C VAL A 380 13.10 10.86 12.46
N GLY A 381 14.16 11.21 11.73
CA GLY A 381 14.72 12.56 11.71
C GLY A 381 13.70 13.63 11.29
N LEU A 382 12.96 13.39 10.20
CA LEU A 382 11.89 14.29 9.75
C LEU A 382 10.73 14.39 10.74
N THR A 383 10.40 13.30 11.44
CA THR A 383 9.39 13.31 12.49
C THR A 383 9.82 14.19 13.66
N LEU A 384 11.08 14.09 14.09
CA LEU A 384 11.65 14.95 15.14
C LEU A 384 11.66 16.42 14.71
N VAL A 385 12.03 16.72 13.47
CA VAL A 385 11.94 18.07 12.90
C VAL A 385 10.51 18.60 12.91
N LYS A 386 9.52 17.78 12.52
CA LYS A 386 8.10 18.17 12.55
C LYS A 386 7.62 18.45 13.99
N LEU A 387 8.13 17.73 14.99
CA LEU A 387 7.80 17.97 16.40
C LEU A 387 8.44 19.24 16.95
N ALA A 388 9.62 19.61 16.45
CA ALA A 388 10.31 20.84 16.84
C ALA A 388 9.78 22.08 16.10
N SER A 389 9.15 21.91 14.94
CA SER A 389 8.59 23.01 14.16
C SER A 389 7.23 23.44 14.71
N HIS A 390 7.18 24.64 15.29
CA HIS A 390 5.93 25.33 15.57
C HIS A 390 5.55 26.20 14.37
N ARG A 391 4.30 26.06 13.91
CA ARG A 391 3.68 26.94 12.91
C ARG A 391 2.51 27.64 13.56
N ASN A 392 2.41 28.95 13.35
CA ASN A 392 1.22 29.70 13.72
C ASN A 392 -0.02 29.09 13.06
N ARG A 393 -1.01 28.72 13.87
CA ARG A 393 -2.32 28.27 13.39
C ARG A 393 -3.39 29.01 14.15
N LYS A 394 -4.21 29.77 13.43
CA LYS A 394 -5.32 30.54 14.00
C LYS A 394 -6.57 29.67 14.22
N ASP A 395 -6.80 28.70 13.34
CA ASP A 395 -8.02 27.91 13.30
C ASP A 395 -7.77 26.39 13.42
N TYR A 396 -8.85 25.64 13.63
CA TYR A 396 -8.83 24.19 13.57
C TYR A 396 -8.79 23.71 12.11
N GLU A 397 -7.70 23.05 11.74
CA GLU A 397 -7.46 22.57 10.38
C GLU A 397 -7.19 21.06 10.37
N PRO A 398 -7.61 20.33 9.31
CA PRO A 398 -7.24 18.93 9.17
C PRO A 398 -5.76 18.79 8.79
N ASP A 399 -5.04 17.87 9.45
CA ASP A 399 -3.68 17.49 9.07
C ASP A 399 -3.71 16.89 7.65
N LYS A 400 -3.13 17.60 6.67
CA LYS A 400 -3.12 17.18 5.27
C LYS A 400 -2.46 15.82 5.05
N THR A 401 -1.50 15.46 5.89
CA THR A 401 -0.87 14.15 5.83
C THR A 401 -1.79 13.12 6.46
N ASN A 402 -2.27 13.29 7.70
CA ASN A 402 -2.94 12.21 8.43
C ASN A 402 -4.46 12.11 8.21
N CYS A 403 -5.11 13.13 7.67
CA CYS A 403 -6.55 13.13 7.44
C CYS A 403 -6.95 12.16 6.31
N LEU A 404 -7.86 11.23 6.60
CA LEU A 404 -8.42 10.28 5.63
C LEU A 404 -9.63 10.83 4.86
N SER A 405 -9.93 12.12 5.00
CA SER A 405 -11.01 12.81 4.30
C SER A 405 -12.42 12.17 4.46
N CYS A 406 -12.67 11.47 5.57
CA CYS A 406 -13.90 10.70 5.78
C CYS A 406 -15.19 11.54 5.88
N GLY A 407 -15.09 12.86 6.07
CA GLY A 407 -16.24 13.76 6.20
C GLY A 407 -16.96 13.75 7.56
N ARG A 408 -16.60 12.90 8.53
CA ARG A 408 -17.31 12.81 9.83
C ARG A 408 -17.35 14.14 10.58
N CYS A 409 -16.27 14.92 10.58
CA CYS A 409 -16.22 16.21 11.27
C CYS A 409 -17.09 17.31 10.62
N MET A 410 -17.56 17.12 9.39
CA MET A 410 -18.43 18.08 8.71
C MET A 410 -19.83 18.12 9.33
N ASP A 411 -20.35 16.95 9.72
CA ASP A 411 -21.71 16.83 10.29
C ASP A 411 -21.82 17.50 11.68
N TYR A 412 -20.70 17.61 12.39
CA TYR A 412 -20.62 18.27 13.71
C TYR A 412 -20.29 19.77 13.63
N CYS A 413 -20.06 20.31 12.43
CA CYS A 413 -19.79 21.73 12.25
C CYS A 413 -21.10 22.54 12.35
N PRO A 414 -21.24 23.46 13.33
CA PRO A 414 -22.46 24.28 13.47
C PRO A 414 -22.57 25.36 12.39
N VAL A 415 -21.43 25.75 11.80
CA VAL A 415 -21.36 26.74 10.72
C VAL A 415 -21.87 26.08 9.44
N LYS A 416 -23.03 26.53 8.97
CA LYS A 416 -23.62 26.14 7.68
C LYS A 416 -23.31 27.21 6.63
N ASN A 417 -23.26 26.78 5.37
CA ASN A 417 -23.17 27.66 4.21
C ASN A 417 -24.40 28.54 4.08
#